data_AF-A0A6A0AQG2-F1
#
_entry.id   AF-A0A6A0AQG2-F1
#
_cell.length_a   1.000
_cell.length_b   1.000
_cell.length_c   1.000
_cell.angle_alpha   90.00
_cell.angle_beta   90.00
_cell.angle_gamma   90.00
#
_symmetry.space_group_name_H-M   'P 1'
#
loop_
_entity.id
_entity.type
_entity.pdbx_description
1 polymer ?
#
loop_
_entity_poly.entity_id
_entity_poly.type
_entity_poly.pdbx_seq_one_letter_code
_entity_poly.pdbx_strand_id
1 'polypeptide(L)'
;MVAAREGHDRGAGPGGRRDEERRSAGEGGGPMSLRLADFDASEAVAAADWSVLAEPQVESVVQAVARAFARDYGLTLEYEDAYQEAVITVAERAAYVRQILADAGAGLLHRWLSQRLRDRWLTEAKHRTAHVSYEAARHKAERSGL
;
A
#
# COMPACT_ATOMS: atom_id res chain seq x y z
N MET A 1 17.90 44.21 -72.79
CA MET A 1 18.73 44.42 -71.57
C MET A 1 18.79 43.08 -70.86
N VAL A 2 19.84 42.26 -71.01
CA VAL A 2 21.21 42.30 -70.43
C VAL A 2 21.28 41.64 -69.04
N ALA A 3 22.10 40.57 -68.97
CA ALA A 3 22.83 39.93 -67.85
C ALA A 3 22.03 39.24 -66.71
N ALA A 4 22.30 38.01 -66.23
CA ALA A 4 23.49 37.18 -65.94
C ALA A 4 24.04 37.30 -64.48
N ARG A 5 24.50 36.14 -63.96
CA ARG A 5 25.38 35.82 -62.79
C ARG A 5 24.70 35.50 -61.45
N GLU A 6 24.97 34.38 -60.75
CA GLU A 6 26.21 33.72 -60.22
C GLU A 6 26.96 34.45 -59.10
N GLY A 7 27.28 33.70 -58.03
CA GLY A 7 28.42 33.92 -57.11
C GLY A 7 28.04 33.89 -55.61
N HIS A 8 28.43 32.86 -54.82
CA HIS A 8 29.68 32.73 -54.01
C HIS A 8 29.71 33.69 -52.79
N ASP A 9 30.26 33.44 -51.60
CA ASP A 9 30.79 32.31 -50.81
C ASP A 9 31.34 32.97 -49.49
N ARG A 10 31.55 32.17 -48.44
CA ARG A 10 32.42 32.39 -47.26
C ARG A 10 32.11 33.48 -46.21
N GLY A 11 32.10 33.00 -44.97
CA GLY A 11 32.41 33.77 -43.77
C GLY A 11 32.66 32.83 -42.58
N ALA A 12 33.89 32.35 -42.44
CA ALA A 12 34.34 31.41 -41.41
C ALA A 12 34.87 32.10 -40.14
N GLY A 13 34.54 31.51 -38.98
CA GLY A 13 35.36 31.42 -37.76
C GLY A 13 35.27 32.59 -36.75
N PRO A 14 36.02 32.52 -35.62
CA PRO A 14 36.24 31.37 -34.73
C PRO A 14 36.37 31.76 -33.22
N GLY A 15 36.50 30.77 -32.32
CA GLY A 15 37.04 30.91 -30.94
C GLY A 15 36.21 30.12 -29.91
N GLY A 16 36.65 28.98 -29.38
CA GLY A 16 37.83 28.77 -28.51
C GLY A 16 37.37 29.05 -27.05
N ARG A 17 37.55 28.25 -26.01
CA ARG A 17 38.54 27.25 -25.56
C ARG A 17 37.81 26.43 -24.46
N ARG A 18 37.90 25.09 -24.44
CA ARG A 18 38.82 24.25 -23.64
C ARG A 18 38.74 24.42 -22.11
N ASP A 19 38.90 23.27 -21.48
CA ASP A 19 39.26 22.96 -20.08
C ASP A 19 38.06 22.58 -19.18
N GLU A 20 37.85 21.31 -18.85
CA GLU A 20 38.64 20.41 -17.98
C GLU A 20 38.00 20.36 -16.59
N GLU A 21 37.46 19.17 -16.29
CA GLU A 21 37.49 18.53 -14.99
C GLU A 21 36.95 19.29 -13.77
N ARG A 22 35.77 18.86 -13.27
CA ARG A 22 35.58 18.57 -11.83
C ARG A 22 34.24 17.90 -11.55
N ARG A 23 34.35 16.65 -11.09
CA ARG A 23 33.71 16.07 -9.91
C ARG A 23 32.52 16.86 -9.34
N SER A 24 31.34 16.24 -9.33
CA SER A 24 30.60 16.09 -8.07
C SER A 24 29.55 15.01 -8.16
N ALA A 25 29.52 14.22 -7.09
CA ALA A 25 28.62 13.15 -6.73
C ALA A 25 27.22 13.24 -7.35
N GLY A 26 26.84 12.19 -8.09
CA GLY A 26 25.44 11.84 -8.24
C GLY A 26 24.91 11.33 -6.90
N GLU A 27 24.60 12.24 -5.99
CA GLU A 27 23.66 11.96 -4.91
C GLU A 27 22.27 11.79 -5.54
N GLY A 28 21.93 10.54 -5.83
CA GLY A 28 20.58 10.11 -6.19
C GLY A 28 19.65 10.19 -4.98
N GLY A 29 19.42 11.39 -4.45
CA GLY A 29 18.39 11.68 -3.45
C GLY A 29 17.07 12.04 -4.13
N GLY A 30 16.49 11.11 -4.91
CA GLY A 30 15.10 11.25 -5.34
C GLY A 30 14.16 11.01 -4.15
N PRO A 31 12.99 11.67 -4.05
CA PRO A 31 12.05 11.41 -2.97
C PRO A 31 11.72 9.91 -2.97
N MET A 32 12.06 9.23 -1.87
CA MET A 32 11.75 7.82 -1.66
C MET A 32 10.23 7.67 -1.72
N SER A 33 9.71 7.28 -2.88
CA SER A 33 8.29 6.98 -3.05
C SER A 33 8.02 5.69 -2.29
N LEU A 34 7.65 5.83 -1.02
CA LEU A 34 7.30 4.72 -0.16
C LEU A 34 6.08 4.01 -0.75
N ARG A 35 6.27 2.76 -1.15
CA ARG A 35 5.21 1.90 -1.68
C ARG A 35 4.71 1.01 -0.55
N LEU A 36 3.43 0.63 -0.63
CA LEU A 36 2.82 -0.31 0.31
C LEU A 36 3.61 -1.62 0.47
N ALA A 37 4.31 -2.06 -0.59
CA ALA A 37 5.16 -3.24 -0.57
C ALA A 37 6.39 -3.11 0.34
N ASP A 38 6.90 -1.89 0.54
CA ASP A 38 8.07 -1.63 1.39
C ASP A 38 7.75 -1.89 2.88
N PHE A 39 6.46 -1.96 3.19
CA PHE A 39 5.94 -2.09 4.53
C PHE A 39 5.33 -3.50 4.80
N ASP A 40 5.21 -4.38 3.80
CA ASP A 40 4.53 -5.68 3.93
C ASP A 40 5.44 -6.82 4.48
N ALA A 41 6.60 -6.47 5.07
CA ALA A 41 7.50 -7.46 5.66
C ALA A 41 6.82 -8.15 6.85
N SER A 42 6.67 -9.48 6.77
CA SER A 42 6.00 -10.32 7.76
C SER A 42 6.66 -10.26 9.14
N GLU A 43 6.24 -9.28 9.94
CA GLU A 43 6.67 -9.11 11.33
C GLU A 43 5.76 -9.90 12.29
N ALA A 44 6.36 -10.51 13.31
CA ALA A 44 5.66 -11.26 14.35
C ALA A 44 4.63 -10.37 15.05
N VAL A 45 3.47 -10.93 15.42
CA VAL A 45 2.45 -10.22 16.20
C VAL A 45 3.06 -9.88 17.56
N ALA A 46 3.49 -8.63 17.73
CA ALA A 46 3.89 -8.10 19.03
C ALA A 46 2.65 -8.05 19.96
N ALA A 47 2.88 -8.01 21.27
CA ALA A 47 1.79 -7.78 22.22
C ALA A 47 1.03 -6.51 21.82
N ALA A 48 -0.31 -6.57 21.81
CA ALA A 48 -1.14 -5.47 21.34
C ALA A 48 -0.89 -4.19 22.16
N ASP A 49 -0.53 -3.11 21.48
CA ASP A 49 -0.34 -1.79 22.08
C ASP A 49 -1.55 -0.89 21.75
N TRP A 50 -2.45 -0.81 22.73
CA TRP A 50 -3.69 -0.03 22.64
C TRP A 50 -3.46 1.49 22.68
N SER A 51 -2.27 1.94 23.07
CA SER A 51 -1.96 3.38 23.13
C SER A 51 -1.96 4.06 21.76
N VAL A 52 -1.86 3.28 20.68
CA VAL A 52 -1.92 3.78 19.29
C VAL A 52 -3.26 4.46 18.97
N LEU A 53 -4.34 4.06 19.67
CA LEU A 53 -5.67 4.64 19.49
C LEU A 53 -5.79 6.05 20.10
N ALA A 54 -4.84 6.48 20.93
CA ALA A 54 -4.81 7.85 21.44
C ALA A 54 -4.42 8.87 20.36
N GLU A 55 -3.88 8.40 19.22
CA GLU A 55 -3.60 9.24 18.06
C GLU A 55 -4.89 9.54 17.29
N PRO A 56 -5.36 10.81 17.22
CA PRO A 56 -6.67 11.12 16.62
C PRO A 56 -6.77 10.72 15.14
N GLN A 57 -5.66 10.73 14.43
CA GLN A 57 -5.59 10.29 13.03
C GLN A 57 -5.83 8.78 12.88
N VAL A 58 -5.36 7.98 13.85
CA VAL A 58 -5.58 6.52 13.83
C VAL A 58 -7.06 6.24 14.05
N GLU A 59 -7.67 6.84 15.07
CA GLU A 59 -9.08 6.65 15.38
C GLU A 59 -9.98 7.05 14.18
N SER A 60 -9.69 8.21 13.57
CA SER A 60 -10.43 8.67 12.39
C SER A 60 -10.32 7.70 11.21
N VAL A 61 -9.13 7.16 10.95
CA VAL A 61 -8.92 6.17 9.88
C VAL A 61 -9.63 4.86 10.18
N VAL A 62 -9.57 4.36 11.41
CA VAL A 62 -10.26 3.15 11.84
C VAL A 62 -11.77 3.28 11.60
N GLN A 63 -12.38 4.38 12.03
CA GLN A 63 -13.81 4.63 11.81
C GLN A 63 -14.14 4.74 10.30
N ALA A 64 -13.31 5.43 9.53
CA ALA A 64 -13.51 5.58 8.09
C ALA A 64 -13.46 4.23 7.36
N VAL A 65 -12.48 3.39 7.67
CA VAL A 65 -12.36 2.05 7.08
C VAL A 65 -13.52 1.16 7.51
N ALA A 66 -13.90 1.16 8.79
CA ALA A 66 -15.03 0.37 9.27
C ALA A 66 -16.36 0.77 8.59
N ARG A 67 -16.61 2.07 8.41
CA ARG A 67 -17.79 2.56 7.65
C ARG A 67 -17.77 2.09 6.20
N ALA A 68 -16.61 2.15 5.55
CA ALA A 68 -16.46 1.68 4.17
C ALA A 68 -16.75 0.17 4.06
N PHE A 69 -16.23 -0.63 4.99
CA PHE A 69 -16.47 -2.07 5.02
C PHE A 69 -17.93 -2.42 5.30
N ALA A 70 -18.57 -1.77 6.28
CA ALA A 70 -19.98 -1.97 6.56
C ALA A 70 -20.86 -1.59 5.37
N ARG A 71 -20.48 -0.55 4.60
CA ARG A 71 -21.20 -0.20 3.37
C ARG A 71 -20.99 -1.24 2.28
N ASP A 72 -19.75 -1.68 2.06
CA ASP A 72 -19.39 -2.56 0.95
C ASP A 72 -19.81 -4.02 1.20
N TYR A 73 -19.92 -4.43 2.47
CA TYR A 73 -20.23 -5.80 2.92
C TYR A 73 -21.47 -5.90 3.84
N GLY A 74 -22.31 -4.87 3.92
CA GLY A 74 -23.34 -4.69 4.97
C GLY A 74 -24.43 -5.75 5.12
N LEU A 75 -24.52 -6.72 4.21
CA LEU A 75 -25.37 -7.92 4.39
C LEU A 75 -24.66 -9.04 5.18
N THR A 76 -23.36 -8.92 5.37
CA THR A 76 -22.48 -9.98 5.89
C THR A 76 -21.51 -9.52 6.96
N LEU A 77 -21.30 -8.22 7.11
CA LEU A 77 -20.38 -7.63 8.07
C LEU A 77 -20.98 -6.33 8.63
N GLU A 78 -21.16 -6.29 9.94
CA GLU A 78 -21.66 -5.12 10.66
C GLU A 78 -20.55 -4.08 10.87
N TYR A 79 -20.94 -2.82 11.11
CA TYR A 79 -19.98 -1.75 11.37
C TYR A 79 -19.17 -2.01 12.64
N GLU A 80 -19.83 -2.46 13.70
CA GLU A 80 -19.22 -2.76 14.98
C GLU A 80 -18.17 -3.86 14.85
N ASP A 81 -18.44 -4.91 14.08
CA ASP A 81 -17.49 -5.99 13.78
C ASP A 81 -16.29 -5.47 12.99
N ALA A 82 -16.53 -4.70 11.92
CA ALA A 82 -15.48 -4.11 11.11
C ALA A 82 -14.61 -3.13 11.92
N TYR A 83 -15.24 -2.38 12.84
CA TYR A 83 -14.57 -1.45 13.73
C TYR A 83 -13.68 -2.17 14.73
N GLN A 84 -14.19 -3.22 15.38
CA GLN A 84 -13.41 -4.03 16.33
C GLN A 84 -12.19 -4.65 15.65
N GLU A 85 -12.37 -5.25 14.47
CA GLU A 85 -11.25 -5.83 13.72
C GLU A 85 -10.23 -4.79 13.27
N ALA A 86 -10.68 -3.59 12.86
CA ALA A 86 -9.79 -2.48 12.56
C ALA A 86 -8.97 -2.04 13.79
N VAL A 87 -9.62 -1.91 14.95
CA VAL A 87 -8.98 -1.57 16.23
C VAL A 87 -7.93 -2.60 16.64
N ILE A 88 -8.27 -3.89 16.58
CA ILE A 88 -7.35 -4.98 16.91
C ILE A 88 -6.16 -4.97 15.95
N THR A 89 -6.41 -4.81 14.65
CA THR A 89 -5.36 -4.81 13.62
C THR A 89 -4.34 -3.70 13.82
N VAL A 90 -4.78 -2.49 14.20
CA VAL A 90 -3.85 -1.38 14.46
C VAL A 90 -3.10 -1.55 15.78
N ALA A 91 -3.75 -2.10 16.82
CA ALA A 91 -3.11 -2.34 18.12
C ALA A 91 -2.03 -3.43 18.05
N GLU A 92 -2.29 -4.52 17.32
CA GLU A 92 -1.30 -5.58 17.06
C GLU A 92 -0.05 -5.09 16.31
N ARG A 93 -0.16 -3.96 15.60
CA ARG A 93 0.88 -3.42 14.71
C ARG A 93 1.17 -1.95 15.02
N ALA A 94 1.08 -1.56 16.29
CA ALA A 94 1.16 -0.17 16.70
C ALA A 94 2.45 0.53 16.24
N ALA A 95 3.61 -0.11 16.38
CA ALA A 95 4.90 0.46 15.97
C ALA A 95 4.90 0.80 14.46
N TYR A 96 4.39 -0.11 13.66
CA TYR A 96 4.29 0.02 12.22
C TYR A 96 3.24 1.06 11.78
N VAL A 97 2.09 1.12 12.47
CA VAL A 97 1.07 2.17 12.27
C VAL A 97 1.66 3.56 12.56
N ARG A 98 2.42 3.69 13.64
CA ARG A 98 3.13 4.94 13.99
C ARG A 98 4.15 5.31 12.92
N GLN A 99 4.88 4.35 12.38
CA GLN A 99 5.82 4.57 11.27
C GLN A 99 5.11 5.05 10.00
N ILE A 100 4.02 4.39 9.58
CA ILE A 100 3.23 4.83 8.41
C ILE A 100 2.75 6.27 8.61
N LEU A 101 2.24 6.60 9.79
CA LEU A 101 1.76 7.95 10.07
C LEU A 101 2.89 8.99 10.04
N ALA A 102 4.06 8.66 10.58
CA ALA A 102 5.22 9.55 10.56
C ALA A 102 5.75 9.79 9.14
N ASP A 103 5.81 8.73 8.32
CA ASP A 103 6.48 8.77 7.02
C ASP A 103 5.56 9.18 5.86
N ALA A 104 4.28 8.78 5.89
CA ALA A 104 3.36 8.89 4.76
C ALA A 104 1.96 9.41 5.12
N GLY A 105 1.62 9.47 6.42
CA GLY A 105 0.38 10.03 6.93
C GLY A 105 -0.86 9.13 6.78
N ALA A 106 -2.02 9.69 7.14
CA ALA A 106 -3.29 8.98 7.28
C ALA A 106 -3.80 8.33 5.99
N GLY A 107 -3.46 8.88 4.81
CA GLY A 107 -3.88 8.33 3.52
C GLY A 107 -3.29 6.95 3.25
N LEU A 108 -2.00 6.75 3.55
CA LEU A 108 -1.38 5.44 3.41
C LEU A 108 -1.90 4.47 4.47
N LEU A 109 -2.11 4.95 5.71
CA LEU A 109 -2.69 4.14 6.78
C LEU A 109 -4.08 3.61 6.39
N HIS A 110 -4.94 4.46 5.82
CA HIS A 110 -6.26 4.06 5.35
C HIS A 110 -6.17 2.95 4.29
N ARG A 111 -5.30 3.13 3.29
CA ARG A 111 -5.12 2.13 2.23
C ARG A 111 -4.59 0.81 2.77
N TRP A 112 -3.57 0.85 3.62
CA TRP A 112 -2.99 -0.33 4.25
C TRP A 112 -4.03 -1.08 5.09
N LEU A 113 -4.73 -0.37 5.98
CA LEU A 113 -5.73 -0.97 6.87
C LEU A 113 -6.89 -1.58 6.07
N SER A 114 -7.36 -0.89 5.03
CA SER A 114 -8.39 -1.41 4.13
C SER A 114 -7.97 -2.71 3.44
N GLN A 115 -6.71 -2.79 2.99
CA GLN A 115 -6.19 -4.02 2.37
C GLN A 115 -6.10 -5.14 3.40
N ARG A 116 -5.59 -4.84 4.60
CA ARG A 116 -5.43 -5.83 5.66
C ARG A 116 -6.75 -6.44 6.12
N LEU A 117 -7.77 -5.61 6.33
CA LEU A 117 -9.11 -6.07 6.70
C LEU A 117 -9.73 -6.92 5.60
N ARG A 118 -9.53 -6.54 4.33
CA ARG A 118 -10.00 -7.33 3.19
C ARG A 118 -9.37 -8.71 3.17
N ASP A 119 -8.07 -8.78 3.38
CA ASP A 119 -7.34 -10.05 3.34
C ASP A 119 -7.74 -10.97 4.49
N ARG A 120 -7.91 -10.42 5.71
CA ARG A 120 -8.47 -11.18 6.85
C ARG A 120 -9.89 -11.67 6.56
N TRP A 121 -10.78 -10.78 6.12
CA TRP A 121 -12.16 -11.13 5.83
C TRP A 121 -12.29 -12.19 4.72
N LEU A 122 -11.55 -12.04 3.62
CA LEU A 122 -11.54 -13.04 2.55
C LEU A 122 -10.99 -14.38 3.04
N THR A 123 -10.03 -14.37 3.96
CA THR A 123 -9.50 -15.58 4.58
C THR A 123 -10.56 -16.25 5.46
N GLU A 124 -11.22 -15.50 6.34
CA GLU A 124 -12.30 -16.02 7.19
C GLU A 124 -13.53 -16.49 6.39
N ALA A 125 -13.92 -15.76 5.35
CA ALA A 125 -14.99 -16.16 4.45
C ALA A 125 -14.65 -17.49 3.77
N LYS A 126 -13.43 -17.66 3.27
CA LYS A 126 -12.95 -18.95 2.71
C LYS A 126 -13.00 -20.06 3.75
N HIS A 127 -12.55 -19.80 4.98
CA HIS A 127 -12.63 -20.79 6.06
C HIS A 127 -14.07 -21.19 6.37
N ARG A 128 -15.00 -20.23 6.47
CA ARG A 128 -16.43 -20.49 6.66
C ARG A 128 -17.02 -21.35 5.53
N THR A 129 -16.67 -21.08 4.27
CA THR A 129 -17.11 -21.89 3.12
C THR A 129 -16.52 -23.30 3.12
N ALA A 130 -15.33 -23.50 3.69
CA ALA A 130 -14.69 -24.82 3.77
C ALA A 130 -15.33 -25.76 4.82
N HIS A 131 -16.20 -25.25 5.70
CA HIS A 131 -17.00 -26.09 6.60
C HIS A 131 -18.08 -26.83 5.80
N VAL A 132 -17.73 -28.03 5.35
CA VAL A 132 -18.69 -28.99 4.81
C VAL A 132 -19.62 -29.45 5.92
N SER A 133 -20.93 -29.56 5.63
CA SER A 133 -21.89 -30.13 6.58
C SER A 133 -21.44 -31.52 7.03
N TYR A 134 -21.78 -31.90 8.27
CA TYR A 134 -21.48 -33.24 8.80
C TYR A 134 -21.93 -34.34 7.83
N GLU A 135 -23.07 -34.16 7.17
CA GLU A 135 -23.55 -35.09 6.14
C GLU A 135 -22.66 -35.12 4.90
N ALA A 136 -22.20 -33.98 4.40
CA ALA A 136 -21.28 -33.94 3.25
C ALA A 136 -19.90 -34.55 3.58
N ALA A 137 -19.42 -34.35 4.81
CA ALA A 137 -18.19 -34.99 5.30
C ALA A 137 -18.36 -36.51 5.47
N ARG A 138 -19.48 -36.95 6.05
CA ARG A 138 -19.82 -38.36 6.22
C ARG A 138 -20.01 -39.07 4.88
N HIS A 139 -20.73 -38.46 3.95
CA HIS A 139 -21.00 -39.03 2.63
C HIS A 139 -19.72 -39.14 1.77
N LYS A 140 -18.73 -38.27 2.02
CA LYS A 140 -17.38 -38.36 1.44
C LYS A 140 -16.57 -39.50 2.08
N ALA A 141 -16.64 -39.66 3.39
CA ALA A 141 -15.98 -40.75 4.11
C ALA A 141 -16.52 -42.13 3.71
N GLU A 142 -17.85 -42.27 3.64
CA GLU A 142 -18.52 -43.51 3.19
C GLU A 142 -18.20 -43.84 1.72
N ARG A 143 -17.97 -42.82 0.87
CA ARG A 143 -17.50 -43.03 -0.52
C ARG A 143 -16.02 -43.33 -0.64
N SER A 144 -15.18 -42.95 0.32
CA SER A 144 -13.73 -43.21 0.29
C SER A 144 -13.32 -44.50 1.00
N GLY A 145 -14.26 -45.27 1.57
CA GLY A 145 -14.02 -46.64 2.01
C GLY A 145 -12.96 -46.81 3.12
N LEU A 146 -13.10 -46.05 4.20
CA LEU A 146 -12.58 -46.44 5.52
C LEU A 146 -13.76 -46.89 6.39
#